data_AF-A0A960T8G5-F1
#
_entry.id   AF-A0A960T8G5-F1
#
_cell.length_a   1.000
_cell.length_b   1.000
_cell.length_c   1.000
_cell.angle_alpha   90.00
_cell.angle_beta   90.00
_cell.angle_gamma   90.00
#
_symmetry.space_group_name_H-M   'P 1'
#
loop_
_entity.id
_entity.type
_entity.pdbx_description
1 polymer ?
#
loop_
_entity_poly.entity_id
_entity_poly.type
_entity_poly.pdbx_seq_one_letter_code
_entity_poly.pdbx_strand_id
1 'polypeptide(L)'
;MRGSLSRWVRFGPLLVVVFLVACPQNDDDALMLHLYHSLNEEIDEAVEGTRIPPEYMAALISLESHPAGNRDSRRFEPAIYERLLELKYSGEPFGYIPRRKVENLDDQKLRELATSYGLTQIMGYHCLELGCSIEDLKGEFHLLWAVAYIRDHYGKHVKQKDWDACFRIHNTGRADGTTARKDYVEKGLRRMEYYRKWMNKEGSLL
;
A
#
# COMPACT_ATOMS: atom_id res chain seq x y z
N MET A 1 54.89 -25.25 -55.08
CA MET A 1 53.70 -24.49 -55.51
C MET A 1 52.63 -24.73 -54.44
N ARG A 2 52.42 -23.82 -53.47
CA ARG A 2 51.41 -22.72 -53.48
C ARG A 2 50.05 -23.21 -54.01
N GLY A 3 48.92 -23.17 -53.31
CA GLY A 3 48.50 -22.49 -52.08
C GLY A 3 47.39 -23.29 -51.36
N SER A 4 47.06 -23.08 -50.07
CA SER A 4 46.76 -21.87 -49.30
C SER A 4 45.25 -21.54 -49.27
N LEU A 5 44.70 -21.58 -48.04
CA LEU A 5 43.49 -20.89 -47.54
C LEU A 5 42.13 -21.44 -48.03
N SER A 6 41.07 -21.57 -47.24
CA SER A 6 40.78 -21.13 -45.87
C SER A 6 39.52 -21.83 -45.37
N ARG A 7 39.54 -22.32 -44.13
CA ARG A 7 38.37 -22.60 -43.30
C ARG A 7 37.46 -21.37 -43.26
N TRP A 8 36.20 -21.53 -43.67
CA TRP A 8 35.12 -20.61 -43.28
C TRP A 8 34.09 -21.39 -42.47
N VAL A 9 34.34 -21.47 -41.17
CA VAL A 9 33.27 -21.69 -40.20
C VAL A 9 32.54 -20.36 -40.10
N ARG A 10 31.39 -20.24 -40.78
CA ARG A 10 30.48 -19.11 -40.55
C ARG A 10 29.77 -19.34 -39.22
N PHE A 11 30.41 -18.92 -38.13
CA PHE A 11 29.70 -18.49 -36.94
C PHE A 11 29.00 -17.18 -37.29
N GLY A 12 27.73 -17.26 -37.70
CA GLY A 12 26.85 -16.09 -37.69
C GLY A 12 26.56 -15.73 -36.22
N PRO A 13 26.61 -14.44 -35.82
CA PRO A 13 26.33 -14.08 -34.45
C PRO A 13 24.85 -14.32 -34.19
N LEU A 14 24.56 -15.34 -33.37
CA LEU A 14 23.30 -15.50 -32.68
C LEU A 14 23.26 -14.44 -31.56
N LEU A 15 22.92 -13.19 -31.88
CA LEU A 15 22.84 -12.14 -30.86
C LEU A 15 21.98 -10.95 -31.31
N VAL A 16 20.67 -11.16 -31.45
CA VAL A 16 19.67 -10.08 -31.40
C VAL A 16 18.39 -10.59 -30.73
N VAL A 17 18.45 -10.85 -29.42
CA VAL A 17 17.32 -11.11 -28.51
C VAL A 17 17.88 -10.66 -27.15
N VAL A 18 17.46 -9.63 -26.40
CA VAL A 18 16.17 -8.97 -26.13
C VAL A 18 16.51 -7.55 -25.64
N PHE A 19 15.99 -6.47 -26.23
CA PHE A 19 16.17 -5.10 -25.71
C PHE A 19 14.84 -4.33 -25.62
N LEU A 20 13.74 -5.00 -25.26
CA LEU A 20 12.41 -4.38 -25.18
C LEU A 20 11.70 -4.55 -23.82
N VAL A 21 12.31 -5.20 -22.82
CA VAL A 21 11.63 -5.53 -21.55
C VAL A 21 11.92 -4.51 -20.43
N ALA A 22 12.73 -3.48 -20.70
CA ALA A 22 13.31 -2.67 -19.64
C ALA A 22 12.54 -1.38 -19.30
N CYS A 23 11.69 -0.88 -20.21
CA CYS A 23 10.83 0.28 -19.93
C CYS A 23 9.51 -0.11 -19.26
N PRO A 24 8.87 0.81 -18.51
CA PRO A 24 7.49 0.65 -18.11
C PRO A 24 6.56 0.44 -19.30
N GLN A 25 5.62 -0.49 -19.17
CA GLN A 25 4.71 -0.90 -20.25
C GLN A 25 3.45 -0.03 -20.33
N ASN A 26 3.10 0.66 -19.24
CA ASN A 26 1.96 1.57 -19.12
C ASN A 26 2.09 2.43 -17.84
N ASP A 27 1.10 3.29 -17.60
CA ASP A 27 1.09 4.23 -16.48
C ASP A 27 1.13 3.54 -15.10
N ASP A 28 0.44 2.41 -14.93
CA ASP A 28 0.48 1.66 -13.67
C ASP A 28 1.89 1.09 -13.41
N ASP A 29 2.54 0.57 -14.46
CA ASP A 29 3.90 0.07 -14.39
C ASP A 29 4.91 1.18 -14.07
N ALA A 30 4.75 2.35 -14.71
CA ALA A 30 5.58 3.52 -14.47
C ALA A 30 5.37 4.08 -13.06
N LEU A 31 4.13 4.07 -12.57
CA LEU A 31 3.81 4.45 -11.20
C LEU A 31 4.48 3.52 -10.19
N MET A 32 4.44 2.20 -10.40
CA MET A 32 5.08 1.27 -9.47
C MET A 32 6.61 1.38 -9.51
N LEU A 33 7.22 1.69 -10.66
CA LEU A 33 8.64 2.03 -10.72
C LEU A 33 8.96 3.30 -9.91
N HIS A 34 8.14 4.33 -10.04
CA HIS A 34 8.30 5.56 -9.27
C HIS A 34 8.21 5.30 -7.75
N LEU A 35 7.23 4.51 -7.31
CA LEU A 35 7.11 4.10 -5.91
C LEU A 35 8.30 3.24 -5.44
N TYR A 36 8.87 2.40 -6.32
CA TYR A 36 10.07 1.65 -6.00
C TYR A 36 11.23 2.59 -5.69
N HIS A 37 11.53 3.54 -6.58
CA HIS A 37 12.64 4.48 -6.36
C HIS A 37 12.44 5.44 -5.18
N SER A 38 11.19 5.70 -4.76
CA SER A 38 10.89 6.69 -3.73
C SER A 38 10.65 6.10 -2.34
N LEU A 39 10.18 4.86 -2.24
CA LEU A 39 9.69 4.28 -0.99
C LEU A 39 10.20 2.86 -0.72
N ASN A 40 10.97 2.21 -1.61
CA ASN A 40 11.32 0.80 -1.43
C ASN A 40 12.05 0.52 -0.10
N GLU A 41 13.05 1.33 0.26
CA GLU A 41 13.80 1.14 1.51
C GLU A 41 12.88 1.21 2.73
N GLU A 42 12.02 2.23 2.82
CA GLU A 42 11.10 2.40 3.95
C GLU A 42 10.01 1.32 3.98
N ILE A 43 9.54 0.87 2.81
CA ILE A 43 8.59 -0.24 2.71
C ILE A 43 9.25 -1.52 3.20
N ASP A 44 10.47 -1.82 2.74
CA ASP A 44 11.21 -3.03 3.11
C ASP A 44 11.49 -3.06 4.62
N GLU A 45 11.95 -1.94 5.18
CA GLU A 45 12.16 -1.79 6.63
C GLU A 45 10.86 -2.00 7.41
N ALA A 46 9.75 -1.40 6.96
CA ALA A 46 8.49 -1.48 7.69
C ALA A 46 7.90 -2.90 7.71
N VAL A 47 8.05 -3.66 6.62
CA VAL A 47 7.51 -5.01 6.51
C VAL A 47 8.48 -6.10 6.97
N GLU A 48 9.72 -5.75 7.33
CA GLU A 48 10.75 -6.69 7.78
C GLU A 48 10.23 -7.56 8.94
N GLY A 49 10.50 -8.87 8.86
CA GLY A 49 10.06 -9.84 9.87
C GLY A 49 8.56 -10.12 9.89
N THR A 50 7.78 -9.53 8.99
CA THR A 50 6.33 -9.78 8.88
C THR A 50 6.00 -10.75 7.73
N ARG A 51 4.70 -11.05 7.56
CA ARG A 51 4.19 -11.82 6.41
C ARG A 51 3.64 -10.92 5.30
N ILE A 52 3.71 -9.60 5.47
CA ILE A 52 3.22 -8.62 4.50
C ILE A 52 4.33 -8.44 3.46
N PRO A 53 4.09 -8.72 2.18
CA PRO A 53 5.12 -8.56 1.17
C PRO A 53 5.25 -7.08 0.75
N PRO A 54 6.46 -6.59 0.42
CA PRO A 54 6.68 -5.21 -0.04
C PRO A 54 5.76 -4.80 -1.18
N GLU A 55 5.51 -5.70 -2.14
CA GLU A 55 4.64 -5.40 -3.28
C GLU A 55 3.18 -5.15 -2.90
N TYR A 56 2.68 -5.77 -1.82
CA TYR A 56 1.33 -5.48 -1.31
C TYR A 56 1.29 -4.07 -0.71
N MET A 57 2.29 -3.72 0.09
CA MET A 57 2.38 -2.39 0.70
C MET A 57 2.46 -1.30 -0.37
N ALA A 58 3.36 -1.45 -1.35
CA ALA A 58 3.48 -0.49 -2.45
C ALA A 58 2.18 -0.36 -3.25
N ALA A 59 1.53 -1.48 -3.58
CA ALA A 59 0.26 -1.46 -4.30
C ALA A 59 -0.85 -0.77 -3.49
N LEU A 60 -0.91 -1.01 -2.18
CA LEU A 60 -1.84 -0.32 -1.29
C LEU A 60 -1.59 1.19 -1.28
N ILE A 61 -0.34 1.62 -1.11
CA ILE A 61 0.05 3.03 -1.12
C ILE A 61 -0.39 3.73 -2.41
N SER A 62 -0.21 3.05 -3.54
CA SER A 62 -0.59 3.57 -4.86
C SER A 62 -2.10 3.80 -5.04
N LEU A 63 -2.93 3.11 -4.25
CA LEU A 63 -4.39 3.16 -4.33
C LEU A 63 -4.99 4.16 -3.35
N GLU A 64 -4.36 4.31 -2.17
CA GLU A 64 -4.89 5.06 -1.03
C GLU A 64 -4.44 6.52 -1.02
N SER A 65 -3.14 6.77 -1.21
CA SER A 65 -2.63 8.14 -1.19
C SER A 65 -2.90 8.87 -2.51
N HIS A 66 -3.22 10.16 -2.39
CA HIS A 66 -3.38 11.05 -3.54
C HIS A 66 -2.51 12.33 -3.42
N PRO A 67 -1.65 12.63 -4.42
CA PRO A 67 -1.19 11.69 -5.47
C PRO A 67 -0.55 10.44 -4.86
N ALA A 68 -0.40 9.37 -5.64
CA ALA A 68 0.19 8.12 -5.15
C ALA A 68 1.61 8.37 -4.61
N GLY A 69 1.89 7.89 -3.39
CA GLY A 69 3.13 8.16 -2.66
C GLY A 69 3.12 9.44 -1.82
N ASN A 70 2.00 10.17 -1.76
CA ASN A 70 1.90 11.40 -0.96
C ASN A 70 1.77 11.10 0.53
N ARG A 71 2.82 11.41 1.29
CA ARG A 71 2.88 11.27 2.76
C ARG A 71 1.90 12.19 3.50
N ASP A 72 1.57 13.34 2.91
CA ASP A 72 0.68 14.33 3.52
C ASP A 72 -0.80 14.12 3.15
N SER A 73 -1.11 13.00 2.49
CA SER A 73 -2.47 12.70 2.06
C SER A 73 -3.39 12.58 3.27
N ARG A 74 -4.53 13.28 3.22
CA ARG A 74 -5.52 13.29 4.30
C ARG A 74 -6.93 13.44 3.75
N ARG A 75 -7.88 12.74 4.36
CA ARG A 75 -9.30 12.85 4.00
C ARG A 75 -10.19 12.79 5.23
N PHE A 76 -10.93 13.87 5.47
CA PHE A 76 -11.96 13.91 6.50
C PHE A 76 -13.18 13.11 6.04
N GLU A 77 -13.71 12.26 6.93
CA GLU A 77 -14.90 11.43 6.68
C GLU A 77 -16.07 11.90 7.56
N PRO A 78 -17.02 12.69 7.02
CA PRO A 78 -18.14 13.23 7.79
C PRO A 78 -18.96 12.14 8.51
N ALA A 79 -19.19 11.01 7.85
CA ALA A 79 -19.93 9.90 8.44
C ALA A 79 -19.20 9.28 9.65
N ILE A 80 -17.87 9.21 9.65
CA ILE A 80 -17.10 8.70 10.80
C ILE A 80 -17.14 9.72 11.94
N TYR A 81 -17.08 11.01 11.62
CA TYR A 81 -17.23 12.06 12.62
C TYR A 81 -18.60 12.01 13.30
N GLU A 82 -19.69 11.81 12.54
CA GLU A 82 -21.04 11.60 13.10
C GLU A 82 -21.08 10.38 14.03
N ARG A 83 -20.51 9.25 13.63
CA ARG A 83 -20.41 8.05 14.48
C ARG A 83 -19.65 8.29 15.78
N LEU A 84 -18.59 9.12 15.75
CA LEU A 84 -17.85 9.50 16.95
C LEU A 84 -18.65 10.44 17.86
N LEU A 85 -19.47 11.33 17.31
CA LEU A 85 -20.40 12.16 18.08
C LEU A 85 -21.48 11.31 18.77
N GLU A 86 -22.04 10.33 18.07
CA GLU A 86 -23.03 9.38 18.62
C GLU A 86 -22.42 8.57 19.77
N LEU A 87 -21.21 8.04 19.61
CA LEU A 87 -20.47 7.36 20.67
C LEU A 87 -20.23 8.29 21.88
N LYS A 88 -19.84 9.54 21.63
CA LYS A 88 -19.56 10.52 22.69
C LYS A 88 -20.80 10.90 23.49
N TYR A 89 -21.87 11.32 22.81
CA TYR A 89 -23.05 11.92 23.46
C TYR A 89 -24.08 10.88 23.88
N SER A 90 -24.40 9.93 23.00
CA SER A 90 -25.45 8.93 23.21
C SER A 90 -24.90 7.61 23.75
N GLY A 91 -23.60 7.35 23.57
CA GLY A 91 -22.99 6.06 23.93
C GLY A 91 -23.26 4.95 22.92
N GLU A 92 -23.73 5.30 21.72
CA GLU A 92 -23.96 4.34 20.65
C GLU A 92 -22.64 3.65 20.27
N PRO A 93 -22.59 2.30 20.24
CA PRO A 93 -21.36 1.59 19.94
C PRO A 93 -20.77 1.94 18.57
N PHE A 94 -19.45 2.14 18.52
CA PHE A 94 -18.70 2.30 17.28
C PHE A 94 -17.41 1.48 17.33
N GLY A 95 -17.39 0.38 16.58
CA GLY A 95 -16.29 -0.59 16.61
C GLY A 95 -16.06 -1.12 18.04
N TYR A 96 -14.80 -1.23 18.44
CA TYR A 96 -14.40 -1.61 19.79
C TYR A 96 -13.96 -0.41 20.64
N ILE A 97 -14.27 0.81 20.20
CA ILE A 97 -13.82 2.03 20.86
C ILE A 97 -14.69 2.28 22.10
N PRO A 98 -14.11 2.24 23.32
CA PRO A 98 -14.89 2.52 24.51
C PRO A 98 -15.17 4.02 24.62
N ARG A 99 -16.40 4.41 24.97
CA ARG A 99 -16.84 5.82 25.09
C ARG A 99 -15.88 6.70 25.88
N ARG A 100 -15.29 6.18 26.96
CA ARG A 100 -14.29 6.89 27.79
C ARG A 100 -13.08 7.44 27.03
N LYS A 101 -12.77 6.90 25.83
CA LYS A 101 -11.68 7.39 24.98
C LYS A 101 -12.06 8.66 24.20
N VAL A 102 -13.36 8.95 24.06
CA VAL A 102 -13.86 10.07 23.25
C VAL A 102 -14.72 11.07 24.02
N GLU A 103 -15.23 10.71 25.20
CA GLU A 103 -16.21 11.53 25.95
C GLU A 103 -15.72 12.93 26.33
N ASN A 104 -14.41 13.08 26.56
CA ASN A 104 -13.78 14.35 26.95
C ASN A 104 -13.03 15.05 25.80
N LEU A 105 -13.09 14.52 24.58
CA LEU A 105 -12.42 15.11 23.43
C LEU A 105 -13.18 16.32 22.88
N ASP A 106 -12.48 17.36 22.46
CA ASP A 106 -13.10 18.50 21.77
C ASP A 106 -13.44 18.19 20.31
N ASP A 107 -14.12 19.13 19.65
CA ASP A 107 -14.54 18.98 18.25
C ASP A 107 -13.36 18.73 17.31
N GLN A 108 -12.27 19.48 17.52
CA GLN A 108 -11.08 19.39 16.69
C GLN A 108 -10.49 17.97 16.77
N LYS A 109 -10.35 17.41 17.97
CA LYS A 109 -9.80 16.07 18.14
C LYS A 109 -10.71 15.00 17.55
N LEU A 110 -12.04 15.14 17.66
CA LEU A 110 -12.98 14.24 16.98
C LEU A 110 -12.84 14.30 15.46
N ARG A 111 -12.63 15.48 14.87
CA ARG A 111 -12.37 15.62 13.43
C ARG A 111 -11.06 15.00 13.00
N GLU A 112 -10.01 15.10 13.83
CA GLU A 112 -8.75 14.42 13.56
C GLU A 112 -8.92 12.89 13.60
N LEU A 113 -9.66 12.35 14.57
CA LEU A 113 -9.97 10.92 14.62
C LEU A 113 -10.82 10.46 13.41
N ALA A 114 -11.68 11.34 12.89
CA ALA A 114 -12.48 11.09 11.68
C ALA A 114 -11.74 11.36 10.37
N THR A 115 -10.43 11.58 10.40
CA THR A 115 -9.61 11.82 9.20
C THR A 115 -8.70 10.62 8.94
N SER A 116 -8.58 10.17 7.70
CA SER A 116 -7.54 9.22 7.27
C SER A 116 -6.24 9.94 6.96
N TYR A 117 -5.11 9.27 7.18
CA TYR A 117 -3.78 9.87 7.07
C TYR A 117 -2.79 9.02 6.27
N GLY A 118 -1.88 9.71 5.59
CA GLY A 118 -0.64 9.16 5.08
C GLY A 118 -0.77 8.28 3.85
N LEU A 119 0.31 7.53 3.61
CA LEU A 119 0.51 6.70 2.43
C LEU A 119 -0.58 5.65 2.24
N THR A 120 -1.12 5.12 3.35
CA THR A 120 -2.13 4.06 3.35
C THR A 120 -3.51 4.52 3.84
N GLN A 121 -3.72 5.82 4.08
CA GLN A 121 -5.02 6.37 4.51
C GLN A 121 -5.66 5.66 5.73
N ILE A 122 -4.85 5.29 6.73
CA ILE A 122 -5.38 4.74 8.00
C ILE A 122 -6.26 5.79 8.68
N MET A 123 -7.47 5.41 9.06
CA MET A 123 -8.38 6.27 9.80
C MET A 123 -7.82 6.61 11.19
N GLY A 124 -7.85 7.89 11.55
CA GLY A 124 -7.27 8.42 12.77
C GLY A 124 -7.78 7.75 14.04
N TYR A 125 -9.06 7.36 14.09
CA TYR A 125 -9.64 6.70 15.25
C TYR A 125 -8.99 5.34 15.58
N HIS A 126 -8.33 4.68 14.62
CA HIS A 126 -7.59 3.44 14.88
C HIS A 126 -6.42 3.66 15.84
N CYS A 127 -5.92 4.89 16.01
CA CYS A 127 -4.90 5.18 17.02
C CYS A 127 -5.36 4.82 18.45
N LEU A 128 -6.68 4.89 18.70
CA LEU A 128 -7.28 4.54 20.00
C LEU A 128 -7.16 3.05 20.33
N GLU A 129 -7.12 2.20 19.29
CA GLU A 129 -6.99 0.74 19.38
C GLU A 129 -5.52 0.32 19.31
N LEU A 130 -4.74 0.91 18.38
CA LEU A 130 -3.32 0.60 18.16
C LEU A 130 -2.40 1.11 19.27
N GLY A 131 -2.85 2.10 20.04
CA GLY A 131 -2.04 2.72 21.11
C GLY A 131 -1.00 3.72 20.58
N CYS A 132 -1.19 4.25 19.37
CA CYS A 132 -0.37 5.31 18.79
C CYS A 132 -1.06 6.68 18.89
N SER A 133 -0.35 7.74 18.52
CA SER A 133 -0.90 9.08 18.33
C SER A 133 -1.34 9.32 16.88
N ILE A 134 -2.04 10.42 16.63
CA ILE A 134 -2.38 10.85 15.26
C ILE A 134 -1.12 11.36 14.54
N GLU A 135 -0.20 11.94 15.29
CA GLU A 135 1.09 12.42 14.84
C GLU A 135 1.94 11.27 14.30
N ASP A 136 1.89 10.09 14.93
CA ASP A 136 2.55 8.88 14.42
C ASP A 136 1.95 8.42 13.07
N LEU A 137 0.64 8.58 12.89
CA LEU A 137 -0.03 8.26 11.61
C LEU A 137 0.28 9.26 10.51
N LYS A 138 0.69 10.48 10.85
CA LYS A 138 1.12 11.53 9.91
C LYS A 138 2.63 11.49 9.63
N GLY A 139 3.40 10.95 10.57
CA GLY A 139 4.85 11.09 10.62
C GLY A 139 5.63 9.95 9.97
N GLU A 140 6.92 9.91 10.29
CA GLU A 140 7.90 8.95 9.75
C GLU A 140 7.57 7.49 10.09
N PHE A 141 6.81 7.24 11.16
CA PHE A 141 6.43 5.89 11.57
C PHE A 141 5.13 5.38 10.92
N HIS A 142 4.58 6.11 9.94
CA HIS A 142 3.31 5.77 9.31
C HIS A 142 3.25 4.31 8.83
N LEU A 143 4.27 3.83 8.12
CA LEU A 143 4.28 2.47 7.58
C LEU A 143 4.39 1.38 8.66
N LEU A 144 5.06 1.65 9.78
CA LEU A 144 5.07 0.72 10.92
C LEU A 144 3.67 0.56 11.53
N TRP A 145 2.94 1.67 11.67
CA TRP A 145 1.56 1.63 12.15
C TRP A 145 0.59 1.02 11.12
N ALA A 146 0.85 1.20 9.82
CA ALA A 146 0.12 0.50 8.76
C ALA A 146 0.30 -1.01 8.86
N VAL A 147 1.52 -1.48 9.09
CA VAL A 147 1.82 -2.90 9.30
C VAL A 147 1.12 -3.44 10.56
N ALA A 148 1.14 -2.69 11.66
CA ALA A 148 0.41 -3.06 12.87
C ALA A 148 -1.10 -3.17 12.63
N TYR A 149 -1.67 -2.18 11.94
CA TYR A 149 -3.08 -2.17 11.54
C TYR A 149 -3.44 -3.39 10.67
N ILE A 150 -2.67 -3.64 9.60
CA ILE A 150 -2.87 -4.79 8.71
C ILE A 150 -2.87 -6.10 9.51
N ARG A 151 -1.86 -6.28 10.38
CA ARG A 151 -1.69 -7.49 11.18
C ARG A 151 -2.90 -7.73 12.08
N ASP A 152 -3.38 -6.68 12.75
CA ASP A 152 -4.42 -6.78 13.78
C ASP A 152 -5.83 -6.91 13.17
N HIS A 153 -6.08 -6.26 12.03
CA HIS A 153 -7.42 -6.25 11.41
C HIS A 153 -7.62 -7.37 10.38
N TYR A 154 -6.60 -7.72 9.59
CA TYR A 154 -6.75 -8.72 8.53
C TYR A 154 -5.51 -9.58 8.27
N GLY A 155 -4.61 -9.70 9.26
CA GLY A 155 -3.43 -10.55 9.19
C GLY A 155 -3.72 -12.03 8.93
N LYS A 156 -4.95 -12.50 9.19
CA LYS A 156 -5.42 -13.84 8.79
C LYS A 156 -5.42 -14.02 7.27
N HIS A 157 -5.92 -13.03 6.52
CA HIS A 157 -5.97 -13.07 5.06
C HIS A 157 -4.56 -12.91 4.46
N VAL A 158 -3.71 -12.09 5.07
CA VAL A 158 -2.28 -11.99 4.72
C VAL A 158 -1.59 -13.35 4.84
N LYS A 159 -1.81 -14.09 5.95
CA LYS A 159 -1.26 -15.45 6.13
C LYS A 159 -1.72 -16.43 5.05
N GLN A 160 -2.95 -16.25 4.56
CA GLN A 160 -3.55 -17.08 3.51
C GLN A 160 -3.15 -16.63 2.10
N LYS A 161 -2.43 -15.50 1.97
CA LYS A 161 -2.15 -14.82 0.70
C LYS A 161 -3.43 -14.46 -0.08
N ASP A 162 -4.52 -14.21 0.64
CA ASP A 162 -5.80 -13.80 0.11
C ASP A 162 -5.81 -12.28 -0.09
N TRP A 163 -5.09 -11.83 -1.13
CA TRP A 163 -4.86 -10.41 -1.38
C TRP A 163 -6.11 -9.65 -1.83
N ASP A 164 -7.06 -10.33 -2.47
CA ASP A 164 -8.37 -9.75 -2.79
C ASP A 164 -9.08 -9.32 -1.50
N ALA A 165 -9.23 -10.23 -0.54
CA ALA A 165 -9.82 -9.90 0.75
C ALA A 165 -9.00 -8.82 1.49
N CYS A 166 -7.68 -8.84 1.43
CA CYS A 166 -6.86 -7.81 2.06
C CYS A 166 -7.16 -6.40 1.50
N PHE A 167 -7.27 -6.26 0.17
CA PHE A 167 -7.65 -4.99 -0.46
C PHE A 167 -9.08 -4.57 -0.09
N ARG A 168 -10.05 -5.50 -0.10
CA ARG A 168 -11.44 -5.20 0.27
C ARG A 168 -11.57 -4.79 1.73
N ILE A 169 -10.89 -5.49 2.64
CA ILE A 169 -10.93 -5.17 4.07
C ILE A 169 -10.32 -3.80 4.31
N HIS A 170 -9.19 -3.48 3.67
CA HIS A 170 -8.59 -2.15 3.82
C HIS A 170 -9.56 -1.04 3.37
N ASN A 171 -10.21 -1.23 2.22
CA ASN A 171 -11.10 -0.21 1.67
C ASN A 171 -12.47 -0.13 2.35
N THR A 172 -13.00 -1.23 2.90
CA THR A 172 -14.41 -1.34 3.32
C THR A 172 -14.62 -1.87 4.73
N GLY A 173 -13.56 -2.35 5.37
CA GLY A 173 -13.61 -3.08 6.65
C GLY A 173 -14.08 -4.53 6.54
N ARG A 174 -14.43 -5.05 5.34
CA ARG A 174 -14.96 -6.42 5.17
C ARG A 174 -14.38 -7.15 3.96
N ALA A 175 -14.22 -8.46 4.06
CA ALA A 175 -13.68 -9.30 2.99
C ALA A 175 -14.61 -9.43 1.78
N ASP A 176 -15.93 -9.36 2.00
CA ASP A 176 -16.98 -9.40 0.97
C ASP A 176 -17.49 -8.00 0.60
N GLY A 177 -16.81 -6.95 1.09
CA GLY A 177 -17.20 -5.57 0.85
C GLY A 177 -17.07 -5.15 -0.61
N THR A 178 -18.04 -4.37 -1.07
CA THR A 178 -17.99 -3.71 -2.38
C THR A 178 -17.17 -2.43 -2.26
N THR A 179 -16.04 -2.38 -2.96
CA THR A 179 -15.19 -1.19 -3.02
C THR A 179 -15.88 -0.08 -3.82
N ALA A 180 -15.65 1.19 -3.44
CA ALA A 180 -16.26 2.32 -4.14
C ALA A 180 -15.84 2.38 -5.63
N ARG A 181 -14.57 2.09 -5.91
CA ARG A 181 -14.06 1.88 -7.28
C ARG A 181 -14.10 0.40 -7.62
N LYS A 182 -14.74 0.03 -8.73
CA LYS A 182 -14.90 -1.38 -9.17
C LYS A 182 -13.56 -2.05 -9.51
N ASP A 183 -12.59 -1.28 -9.98
CA ASP A 183 -11.25 -1.74 -10.38
C ASP A 183 -10.23 -1.70 -9.24
N TYR A 184 -10.62 -1.33 -8.01
CA TYR A 184 -9.70 -1.15 -6.88
C TYR A 184 -8.86 -2.41 -6.62
N VAL A 185 -9.52 -3.56 -6.48
CA VAL A 185 -8.85 -4.84 -6.22
C VAL A 185 -8.00 -5.26 -7.42
N GLU A 186 -8.57 -5.22 -8.63
CA GLU A 186 -7.88 -5.63 -9.85
C GLU A 186 -6.59 -4.82 -10.07
N LYS A 187 -6.66 -3.49 -9.87
CA LYS A 187 -5.49 -2.61 -9.93
C LYS A 187 -4.50 -2.94 -8.83
N GLY A 188 -4.95 -3.19 -7.61
CA GLY A 188 -4.07 -3.60 -6.50
C GLY A 188 -3.25 -4.83 -6.85
N LEU A 189 -3.91 -5.90 -7.30
CA LEU A 189 -3.24 -7.14 -7.69
C LEU A 189 -2.25 -6.94 -8.85
N ARG A 190 -2.66 -6.20 -9.89
CA ARG A 190 -1.79 -5.88 -11.03
C ARG A 190 -0.56 -5.06 -10.62
N ARG A 191 -0.74 -4.09 -9.72
CA ARG A 191 0.35 -3.25 -9.21
C ARG A 191 1.31 -4.02 -8.31
N MET A 192 0.84 -5.04 -7.60
CA MET A 192 1.74 -5.98 -6.91
C MET A 192 2.68 -6.68 -7.90
N GLU A 193 2.17 -7.11 -9.06
CA GLU A 193 2.99 -7.76 -10.09
C GLU A 193 4.04 -6.80 -10.68
N TYR A 194 3.66 -5.56 -10.99
CA TYR A 194 4.62 -4.55 -11.46
C TYR A 194 5.67 -4.20 -10.41
N TYR A 195 5.29 -4.04 -9.14
CA TYR A 195 6.27 -3.75 -8.10
C TYR A 195 7.24 -4.92 -7.91
N ARG A 196 6.74 -6.16 -7.89
CA ARG A 196 7.60 -7.36 -7.85
C ARG A 196 8.57 -7.43 -9.02
N LYS A 197 8.11 -7.05 -10.23
CA LYS A 197 8.98 -6.93 -11.40
C LYS A 197 10.13 -5.93 -11.14
N TRP A 198 9.84 -4.78 -10.53
CA TRP A 198 10.86 -3.76 -10.26
C TRP A 198 11.80 -4.12 -9.11
N MET A 199 11.32 -4.81 -8.08
CA MET A 199 12.19 -5.40 -7.04
C MET A 199 13.20 -6.38 -7.66
N ASN A 200 12.74 -7.30 -8.52
CA ASN A 200 13.62 -8.26 -9.20
C ASN A 200 14.67 -7.62 -10.13
N LYS A 201 14.42 -6.39 -10.55
CA LYS A 201 15.32 -5.61 -11.40
C LYS A 201 16.12 -4.58 -10.62
N GLU A 202 15.92 -4.48 -9.30
CA GLU A 202 16.49 -3.43 -8.48
C GLU A 202 16.17 -2.01 -9.02
N GLY A 203 15.00 -1.84 -9.66
CA GLY A 203 14.62 -0.60 -10.35
C GLY A 203 15.39 -0.32 -11.66
N SER A 204 16.20 -1.27 -12.13
CA SER A 204 16.97 -1.14 -13.36
C SER A 204 16.09 -1.06 -14.60
N LEU A 205 16.37 -0.06 -15.44
CA LEU A 205 15.89 0.06 -16.82
C LEU A 205 16.83 -0.62 -17.84
N LEU A 206 17.82 -1.38 -17.37
CA LEU A 206 18.79 -2.15 -18.16
C LEU A 206 18.63 -3.64 -17.89
#